data_AF-A0A401G541-F1
#
_entry.id   AF-A0A401G541-F1
#
_cell.length_a   1.000
_cell.length_b   1.000
_cell.length_c   1.000
_cell.angle_alpha   90.00
_cell.angle_beta   90.00
_cell.angle_gamma   90.00
#
_symmetry.space_group_name_H-M   'P 1'
#
loop_
_entity.id
_entity.type
_entity.pdbx_description
1 polymer ?
#
loop_
_entity_poly.entity_id
_entity_poly.type
_entity_poly.pdbx_seq_one_letter_code
_entity_poly.pdbx_strand_id
1 'polypeptide(L)'
;MDTCSPEIHTYVFSFACTDSGATGRSLSLVSRYVRQVSASFKWYSPSISGKRQARQFVDVLHKTAIQPRISHLFLSTRCSCQTADAWWEEPEVCQQWSELQDTILHFAALTLITLTFASFDSPYFGAECIYRLLKVPFHILTELSIRVHSMPNRIKSILDDAYGLYGRKSPSGVLQTTARTTIRRLHIACLFSEECDTEGIRDIVQIIAPNLTHLRLSALEQVTCSWRIPRCEMYAPRLPQRPFRRSPAFLPFPELFWQYMATDRP
;
A
#
# COMPACT_ATOMS: atom_id res chain seq x y z
N MET A 1 13.42 -29.34 12.66
CA MET A 1 13.23 -28.14 13.51
C MET A 1 12.94 -28.51 14.95
N ASP A 2 12.73 -29.79 15.26
CA ASP A 2 12.01 -30.22 16.47
C ASP A 2 12.83 -30.16 17.77
N THR A 3 14.11 -29.83 17.69
CA THR A 3 15.01 -29.66 18.84
C THR A 3 15.24 -28.21 19.25
N CYS A 4 14.76 -27.24 18.46
CA CYS A 4 14.99 -25.82 18.74
C CYS A 4 13.82 -25.22 19.54
N SER A 5 14.12 -24.31 20.46
CA SER A 5 13.10 -23.71 21.30
C SER A 5 12.19 -22.75 20.51
N PRO A 6 10.93 -22.53 20.95
CA PRO A 6 10.00 -21.63 20.27
C PRO A 6 10.49 -20.19 20.10
N GLU A 7 11.34 -19.71 21.00
CA GLU A 7 11.93 -18.38 20.95
C GLU A 7 12.86 -18.24 19.75
N ILE A 8 13.64 -19.27 19.43
CA ILE A 8 14.52 -19.26 18.26
C ILE A 8 13.71 -19.32 16.97
N HIS A 9 12.64 -20.12 16.92
CA HIS A 9 11.74 -20.12 15.76
C HIS A 9 11.06 -18.76 15.56
N THR A 10 10.61 -18.13 16.65
CA THR A 10 10.05 -16.78 16.64
C THR A 10 11.06 -15.76 16.10
N TYR A 11 12.31 -15.85 16.55
CA TYR A 11 13.41 -15.02 16.05
C TYR A 11 13.63 -15.25 14.56
N VAL A 12 13.79 -16.49 14.10
CA VAL A 12 13.96 -16.82 12.67
C VAL A 12 12.79 -16.31 11.84
N PHE A 13 11.55 -16.49 12.29
CA PHE A 13 10.36 -16.02 11.58
C PHE A 13 10.29 -14.49 11.51
N SER A 14 10.80 -13.77 12.50
CA SER A 14 10.90 -12.31 12.46
C SER A 14 11.78 -11.80 11.30
N PHE A 15 12.84 -12.55 10.94
CA PHE A 15 13.68 -12.22 9.78
C PHE A 15 13.14 -12.78 8.47
N ALA A 16 12.52 -13.96 8.51
CA ALA A 16 11.99 -14.58 7.30
C ALA A 16 10.71 -13.90 6.79
N CYS A 17 9.85 -13.42 7.70
CA CYS A 17 8.56 -12.80 7.39
C CYS A 17 8.66 -11.28 7.16
N THR A 18 9.75 -10.81 6.57
CA THR A 18 9.88 -9.41 6.12
C THR A 18 9.30 -9.20 4.72
N ASP A 19 8.93 -10.28 4.04
CA ASP A 19 8.22 -10.21 2.76
C ASP A 19 6.76 -9.78 2.96
N SER A 20 6.01 -9.67 1.87
CA SER A 20 4.61 -9.19 1.79
C SER A 20 3.57 -10.01 2.59
N GLY A 21 4.01 -10.76 3.61
CA GLY A 21 3.27 -11.76 4.36
C GLY A 21 3.25 -13.13 3.67
N ALA A 22 3.89 -13.27 2.51
CA ALA A 22 3.89 -14.51 1.74
C ALA A 22 4.63 -15.63 2.49
N THR A 23 5.78 -15.35 3.08
CA THR A 23 6.55 -16.32 3.87
C THR A 23 5.81 -16.71 5.13
N GLY A 24 5.21 -15.75 5.84
CA GLY A 24 4.39 -16.05 7.02
C GLY A 24 3.20 -16.97 6.70
N ARG A 25 2.58 -16.79 5.53
CA ARG A 25 1.53 -17.68 5.04
C ARG A 25 2.07 -19.07 4.71
N SER A 26 3.16 -19.16 3.96
CA SER A 26 3.80 -20.44 3.62
C SER A 26 4.19 -21.23 4.86
N LEU A 27 4.76 -20.56 5.87
CA LEU A 27 5.10 -21.16 7.16
C LEU A 27 3.87 -21.72 7.88
N SER A 28 2.74 -21.01 7.82
CA SER A 28 1.48 -21.44 8.44
C SER A 28 0.91 -22.76 7.88
N LEU A 29 1.44 -23.25 6.76
CA LEU A 29 1.04 -24.50 6.12
C LEU A 29 1.96 -25.68 6.46
N VAL A 30 3.12 -25.43 7.07
CA VAL A 30 4.13 -26.46 7.36
C VAL A 30 3.65 -27.41 8.46
N SER A 31 3.21 -26.87 9.60
CA SER A 31 2.69 -27.66 10.71
C SER A 31 1.80 -26.82 11.64
N ARG A 32 1.06 -27.47 12.55
CA ARG A 32 0.26 -26.77 13.57
C ARG A 32 1.13 -25.90 14.48
N TYR A 33 2.29 -26.42 14.87
CA TYR A 33 3.26 -25.69 15.68
C TYR A 33 3.78 -24.45 14.94
N VAL A 34 4.25 -24.61 13.70
CA VAL A 34 4.77 -23.47 12.92
C VAL A 34 3.69 -22.43 12.69
N ARG A 35 2.45 -22.84 12.41
CA ARG A 35 1.29 -21.93 12.30
C ARG A 35 1.07 -21.10 13.56
N GLN A 36 1.17 -21.71 14.74
CA GLN A 36 0.98 -21.00 16.00
C GLN A 36 2.11 -20.01 16.25
N VAL A 37 3.37 -20.42 16.04
CA VAL A 37 4.55 -19.57 16.27
C VAL A 37 4.65 -18.45 15.21
N SER A 38 4.24 -18.70 13.97
CA SER A 38 4.27 -17.71 12.89
C SER A 38 3.06 -16.76 12.90
N ALA A 39 2.04 -17.02 13.73
CA ALA A 39 0.77 -16.31 13.71
C ALA A 39 0.90 -14.79 13.89
N SER A 40 1.86 -14.31 14.69
CA SER A 40 2.09 -12.89 14.91
C SER A 40 2.78 -12.22 13.72
N PHE A 41 3.53 -12.96 12.92
CA PHE A 41 4.31 -12.43 11.80
C PHE A 41 3.51 -12.32 10.50
N LYS A 42 2.36 -12.99 10.39
CA LYS A 42 1.49 -12.92 9.19
C LYS A 42 0.98 -11.50 8.90
N TRP A 43 0.92 -10.64 9.93
CA TRP A 43 0.43 -9.27 9.85
C TRP A 43 1.53 -8.22 9.91
N TYR A 44 2.78 -8.64 10.02
CA TYR A 44 3.89 -7.74 10.33
C TYR A 44 4.20 -6.76 9.19
N SER A 45 4.21 -7.28 7.95
CA SER A 45 4.57 -6.54 6.72
C SER A 45 3.58 -6.77 5.55
N PRO A 46 2.28 -6.48 5.70
CA PRO A 46 1.32 -6.64 4.61
C PRO A 46 1.66 -5.71 3.43
N SER A 47 1.64 -6.30 2.23
CA SER A 47 1.65 -5.56 0.96
C SER A 47 0.31 -5.71 0.28
N ILE A 48 -0.39 -4.59 0.09
CA ILE A 48 -1.74 -4.53 -0.45
C ILE A 48 -1.70 -3.73 -1.74
N SER A 49 -2.05 -4.39 -2.84
CA SER A 49 -2.03 -3.84 -4.20
C SER A 49 -3.41 -3.97 -4.84
N GLY A 50 -4.04 -2.83 -5.08
CA GLY A 50 -5.31 -2.73 -5.75
C GLY A 50 -6.51 -2.98 -4.84
N LYS A 51 -7.66 -2.47 -5.29
CA LYS A 51 -8.93 -2.49 -4.57
C LYS A 51 -9.36 -3.87 -4.08
N ARG A 52 -9.25 -4.89 -4.93
CA ARG A 52 -9.73 -6.24 -4.60
C ARG A 52 -9.00 -6.77 -3.37
N GLN A 53 -7.68 -6.59 -3.32
CA GLN A 53 -6.87 -7.03 -2.19
C GLN A 53 -7.15 -6.18 -0.94
N ALA A 54 -7.30 -4.86 -1.09
CA ALA A 54 -7.64 -3.97 0.02
C ALA A 54 -8.99 -4.35 0.66
N ARG A 55 -10.01 -4.65 -0.15
CA ARG A 55 -11.32 -5.10 0.34
C ARG A 55 -11.21 -6.40 1.13
N GLN A 56 -10.57 -7.42 0.55
CA GLN A 56 -10.38 -8.70 1.22
C GLN A 56 -9.62 -8.53 2.54
N PHE A 57 -8.61 -7.66 2.55
CA PHE A 57 -7.85 -7.37 3.76
C PHE A 57 -8.72 -6.72 4.84
N VAL A 58 -9.52 -5.71 4.49
CA VAL A 58 -10.48 -5.07 5.40
C VAL A 58 -11.51 -6.07 5.94
N ASP A 59 -12.04 -6.95 5.09
CA ASP A 59 -12.98 -8.00 5.52
C ASP A 59 -12.36 -8.93 6.58
N VAL A 60 -11.05 -9.24 6.44
CA VAL A 60 -10.35 -10.07 7.43
C VAL A 60 -10.01 -9.27 8.68
N LEU A 61 -9.63 -7.99 8.57
CA LEU A 61 -9.42 -7.12 9.73
C LEU A 61 -10.68 -7.06 10.61
N HIS A 62 -11.87 -6.88 10.00
CA HIS A 62 -13.13 -6.85 10.74
C HIS A 62 -13.51 -8.18 11.40
N LYS A 63 -13.07 -9.32 10.84
CA LYS A 63 -13.33 -10.64 11.41
C LYS A 63 -12.32 -11.05 12.49
N THR A 64 -11.20 -10.35 12.59
CA THR A 64 -10.13 -10.72 13.53
C THR A 64 -10.45 -10.16 14.91
N ALA A 65 -10.63 -11.04 15.90
CA ALA A 65 -10.98 -10.65 17.27
C ALA A 65 -9.86 -9.85 17.98
N ILE A 66 -8.61 -10.09 17.61
CA ILE A 66 -7.43 -9.43 18.19
C ILE A 66 -6.87 -8.46 17.15
N GLN A 67 -6.64 -7.21 17.56
CA GLN A 67 -6.06 -6.20 16.67
C GLN A 67 -4.67 -6.65 16.19
N PRO A 68 -4.46 -6.84 14.88
CA PRO A 68 -3.18 -7.28 14.37
C PRO A 68 -2.14 -6.15 14.49
N ARG A 69 -0.91 -6.53 14.83
CA ARG A 69 0.23 -5.61 14.86
C ARG A 69 0.81 -5.47 13.45
N ILE A 70 0.53 -4.34 12.81
CA ILE A 70 1.05 -3.99 11.47
C ILE A 70 2.19 -3.00 11.65
N SER A 71 3.43 -3.42 11.40
CA SER A 71 4.62 -2.58 11.58
C SER A 71 5.14 -1.99 10.28
N HIS A 72 5.00 -2.72 9.18
CA HIS A 72 5.38 -2.28 7.85
C HIS A 72 4.17 -2.42 6.93
N LEU A 73 3.81 -1.36 6.21
CA LEU A 73 2.66 -1.40 5.33
C LEU A 73 3.04 -0.85 3.97
N PHE A 74 2.75 -1.64 2.94
CA PHE A 74 2.76 -1.18 1.56
C PHE A 74 1.32 -1.12 1.02
N LEU A 75 0.94 0.04 0.48
CA LEU A 75 -0.34 0.27 -0.16
C LEU A 75 -0.12 0.76 -1.59
N SER A 76 -0.77 0.12 -2.55
CA SER A 76 -0.80 0.53 -3.95
C SER A 76 -2.23 0.58 -4.47
N THR A 77 -2.58 1.65 -5.18
CA THR A 77 -3.93 1.77 -5.79
C THR A 77 -4.13 0.81 -6.97
N ARG A 78 -3.04 0.39 -7.64
CA ARG A 78 -3.06 -0.61 -8.73
C ARG A 78 -2.82 -2.03 -8.23
N CYS A 79 -3.41 -3.01 -8.94
CA CYS A 79 -3.04 -4.42 -8.73
C CYS A 79 -1.60 -4.68 -9.18
N SER A 80 -0.96 -5.70 -8.59
CA SER A 80 0.38 -6.14 -9.01
C SER A 80 0.43 -6.55 -10.50
N CYS A 81 -0.68 -7.05 -11.04
CA CYS A 81 -0.86 -7.38 -12.46
C CYS A 81 -0.80 -6.17 -13.41
N GLN A 82 -1.11 -4.97 -12.93
CA GLN A 82 -1.22 -3.72 -13.71
C GLN A 82 0.00 -2.82 -13.45
N THR A 83 1.11 -3.39 -12.99
CA THR A 83 2.35 -2.66 -12.71
C THR A 83 3.08 -2.23 -13.98
N ALA A 84 2.75 -2.80 -15.14
CA ALA A 84 3.20 -2.26 -16.42
C ALA A 84 2.58 -0.86 -16.62
N ASP A 85 3.42 0.10 -17.01
CA ASP A 85 3.07 1.50 -17.25
C ASP A 85 2.17 1.68 -18.50
N ALA A 86 1.10 0.90 -18.63
CA ALA A 86 0.09 1.09 -19.65
C ALA A 86 -0.80 2.27 -19.23
N TRP A 87 -0.40 3.47 -19.65
CA TRP A 87 -1.01 4.76 -19.30
C TRP A 87 -2.41 5.03 -19.90
N TRP A 88 -3.06 4.04 -20.50
CA TRP A 88 -4.11 4.30 -21.51
C TRP A 88 -5.53 3.95 -21.09
N GLU A 89 -5.70 3.16 -20.02
CA GLU A 89 -7.03 2.91 -19.50
C GLU A 89 -7.24 3.88 -18.35
N GLU A 90 -8.13 4.86 -18.54
CA GLU A 90 -8.63 5.67 -17.44
C GLU A 90 -9.11 4.69 -16.36
N PRO A 91 -8.41 4.58 -15.23
CA PRO A 91 -8.83 3.69 -14.18
C PRO A 91 -10.22 4.15 -13.78
N GLU A 92 -11.19 3.24 -13.71
CA GLU A 92 -12.47 3.54 -13.07
C GLU A 92 -12.15 4.21 -11.72
N VAL A 93 -12.45 5.51 -11.60
CA VAL A 93 -12.18 6.29 -10.40
C VAL A 93 -12.86 5.58 -9.25
N CYS A 94 -12.06 4.90 -8.44
CA CYS A 94 -12.65 3.99 -7.49
C CYS A 94 -12.92 4.69 -6.18
N GLN A 95 -14.10 5.30 -6.08
CA GLN A 95 -14.60 5.92 -4.85
C GLN A 95 -14.45 5.02 -3.61
N GLN A 96 -14.52 3.69 -3.79
CA GLN A 96 -14.37 2.72 -2.70
C GLN A 96 -12.93 2.59 -2.16
N TRP A 97 -11.91 3.00 -2.92
CA TRP A 97 -10.52 2.87 -2.46
C TRP A 97 -10.22 3.75 -1.26
N SER A 98 -10.73 4.99 -1.24
CA SER A 98 -10.48 5.93 -0.14
C SER A 98 -11.02 5.41 1.20
N GLU A 99 -12.22 4.82 1.22
CA GLU A 99 -12.82 4.20 2.40
C GLU A 99 -12.01 3.00 2.92
N LEU A 100 -11.55 2.15 1.99
CA LEU A 100 -10.71 1.00 2.31
C LEU A 100 -9.35 1.46 2.87
N GLN A 101 -8.72 2.44 2.22
CA GLN A 101 -7.47 3.04 2.67
C GLN A 101 -7.63 3.61 4.08
N ASP A 102 -8.66 4.41 4.32
CA ASP A 102 -8.92 5.02 5.63
C ASP A 102 -9.02 3.93 6.69
N THR A 103 -9.82 2.89 6.44
CA THR A 103 -9.99 1.79 7.39
C THR A 103 -8.66 1.09 7.68
N ILE A 104 -7.89 0.73 6.65
CA ILE A 104 -6.58 0.08 6.80
C ILE A 104 -5.62 0.93 7.62
N LEU A 105 -5.52 2.22 7.30
CA LEU A 105 -4.59 3.13 7.97
C LEU A 105 -4.98 3.34 9.44
N HIS A 106 -6.27 3.46 9.77
CA HIS A 106 -6.71 3.57 11.16
C HIS A 106 -6.41 2.29 11.96
N PHE A 107 -6.56 1.10 11.38
CA PHE A 107 -6.19 -0.15 12.04
C PHE A 107 -4.68 -0.24 12.33
N ALA A 108 -3.85 0.27 11.40
CA ALA A 108 -2.39 0.23 11.52
C ALA A 108 -1.79 1.40 12.34
N ALA A 109 -2.54 2.49 12.54
CA ALA A 109 -2.03 3.78 13.01
C ALA A 109 -1.16 3.71 14.28
N LEU A 110 -1.54 2.86 15.23
CA LEU A 110 -0.85 2.71 16.52
C LEU A 110 0.47 1.93 16.43
N THR A 111 0.62 1.05 15.44
CA THR A 111 1.73 0.08 15.37
C THR A 111 2.66 0.30 14.18
N LEU A 112 2.31 1.21 13.28
CA LEU A 112 2.97 1.38 12.00
C LEU A 112 4.29 2.15 12.14
N ILE A 113 5.39 1.50 11.75
CA ILE A 113 6.76 2.02 11.81
C ILE A 113 7.19 2.55 10.43
N THR A 114 6.84 1.82 9.36
CA THR A 114 7.14 2.23 7.99
C THR A 114 5.91 2.15 7.10
N LEU A 115 5.65 3.19 6.32
CA LEU A 115 4.54 3.25 5.37
C LEU A 115 5.09 3.57 3.98
N THR A 116 4.74 2.73 3.01
CA THR A 116 4.93 3.03 1.59
C THR A 116 3.57 3.11 0.91
N PHE A 117 3.28 4.24 0.30
CA PHE A 117 2.06 4.47 -0.46
C PHE A 117 2.39 4.79 -1.91
N ALA A 118 1.77 4.08 -2.84
CA ALA A 118 1.91 4.28 -4.27
C ALA A 118 0.54 4.49 -4.93
N SER A 119 0.27 5.68 -5.44
CA SER A 119 -0.88 5.95 -6.30
C SER A 119 -0.45 6.14 -7.74
N PHE A 120 -1.16 5.46 -8.63
CA PHE A 120 -0.99 5.52 -10.08
C PHE A 120 -2.25 6.02 -10.79
N ASP A 121 -3.17 6.63 -10.03
CA ASP A 121 -4.42 7.18 -10.55
C ASP A 121 -4.20 8.61 -11.03
N SER A 122 -5.29 9.29 -11.38
CA SER A 122 -5.25 10.68 -11.78
C SER A 122 -4.55 11.55 -10.71
N PRO A 123 -3.87 12.65 -11.12
CA PRO A 123 -3.18 13.55 -10.19
C PRO A 123 -4.07 14.07 -9.06
N TYR A 124 -5.36 14.24 -9.31
CA TYR A 124 -6.34 14.66 -8.30
C TYR A 124 -6.61 13.57 -7.27
N PHE A 125 -6.87 12.34 -7.74
CA PHE A 125 -7.18 11.22 -6.86
C PHE A 125 -5.99 10.83 -5.98
N GLY A 126 -4.78 10.80 -6.56
CA GLY A 126 -3.55 10.50 -5.82
C GLY A 126 -3.30 11.50 -4.69
N ALA A 127 -3.56 12.78 -4.93
CA ALA A 127 -3.39 13.82 -3.92
C ALA A 127 -4.50 13.79 -2.85
N GLU A 128 -5.75 13.44 -3.19
CA GLU A 128 -6.79 13.14 -2.18
C GLU A 128 -6.38 11.98 -1.28
N CYS A 129 -5.82 10.91 -1.85
CA CYS A 129 -5.33 9.77 -1.07
C CYS A 129 -4.19 10.15 -0.13
N ILE A 130 -3.27 11.02 -0.56
CA ILE A 130 -2.21 11.57 0.32
C ILE A 130 -2.82 12.37 1.46
N TYR A 131 -3.77 13.26 1.16
CA TYR A 131 -4.43 14.06 2.19
C TYR A 131 -5.08 13.19 3.27
N ARG A 132 -5.82 12.16 2.85
CA ARG A 132 -6.42 11.19 3.78
C ARG A 132 -5.38 10.42 4.58
N LEU A 133 -4.29 9.99 3.93
CA LEU A 133 -3.16 9.35 4.61
C LEU A 133 -2.59 10.24 5.71
N LEU A 134 -2.31 11.51 5.39
CA LEU A 134 -1.71 12.46 6.33
C LEU A 134 -2.66 12.90 7.45
N LYS A 135 -3.98 12.69 7.28
CA LYS A 135 -4.98 12.94 8.32
C LYS A 135 -4.94 11.90 9.44
N VAL A 136 -4.38 10.71 9.21
CA VAL A 136 -4.31 9.65 10.21
C VAL A 136 -3.17 9.92 11.21
N PRO A 137 -3.43 9.92 12.53
CA PRO A 137 -2.40 10.19 13.53
C PRO A 137 -1.53 8.96 13.74
N PHE A 138 -0.35 8.94 13.12
CA PHE A 138 0.63 7.87 13.34
C PHE A 138 1.56 8.20 14.50
N HIS A 139 1.52 7.41 15.57
CA HIS A 139 2.31 7.70 16.78
C HIS A 139 3.79 7.32 16.66
N ILE A 140 4.09 6.23 15.93
CA ILE A 140 5.43 5.64 15.85
C ILE A 140 5.97 5.52 14.43
N LEU A 141 5.35 6.19 13.46
CA LEU A 141 5.77 6.15 12.06
C LEU A 141 7.09 6.91 11.88
N THR A 142 8.15 6.17 11.54
CA THR A 142 9.50 6.71 11.39
C THR A 142 9.92 6.88 9.94
N GLU A 143 9.36 6.08 9.03
CA GLU A 143 9.69 6.10 7.61
C GLU A 143 8.42 6.20 6.77
N LEU A 144 8.36 7.20 5.90
CA LEU A 144 7.25 7.41 4.97
C LEU A 144 7.78 7.52 3.54
N SER A 145 7.27 6.68 2.65
CA SER A 145 7.56 6.72 1.22
C SER A 145 6.26 6.95 0.44
N ILE A 146 6.21 8.02 -0.35
CA ILE A 146 5.05 8.40 -1.14
C ILE A 146 5.46 8.40 -2.60
N ARG A 147 4.78 7.60 -3.42
CA ARG A 147 4.87 7.65 -4.88
C ARG A 147 3.52 8.08 -5.43
N VAL A 148 3.47 9.22 -6.12
CA VAL A 148 2.23 9.71 -6.72
C VAL A 148 2.46 10.37 -8.07
N HIS A 149 1.49 10.24 -8.96
CA HIS A 149 1.46 10.97 -10.22
C HIS A 149 0.81 12.35 -10.04
N SER A 150 1.25 13.13 -9.04
CA SER A 150 0.71 14.45 -8.72
C SER A 150 1.83 15.46 -8.62
N MET A 151 1.59 16.69 -9.11
CA MET A 151 2.53 17.80 -8.94
C MET A 151 2.56 18.28 -7.48
N PRO A 152 3.72 18.68 -6.93
CA PRO A 152 3.83 19.17 -5.55
C PRO A 152 2.85 20.30 -5.23
N ASN A 153 2.74 21.32 -6.09
CA ASN A 153 1.82 22.44 -5.89
C ASN A 153 0.35 22.01 -5.69
N ARG A 154 -0.08 20.90 -6.29
CA ARG A 154 -1.44 20.34 -6.09
C ARG A 154 -1.58 19.68 -4.74
N ILE A 155 -0.56 18.97 -4.28
CA ILE A 155 -0.54 18.39 -2.93
C ILE A 155 -0.62 19.52 -1.91
N LYS A 156 0.17 20.59 -2.10
CA LYS A 156 0.12 21.79 -1.27
C LYS A 156 -1.27 22.43 -1.30
N SER A 157 -1.81 22.71 -2.49
CA SER A 157 -3.17 23.24 -2.63
C SER A 157 -4.20 22.35 -1.94
N ILE A 158 -4.12 21.02 -1.99
CA ILE A 158 -5.08 20.16 -1.26
C ILE A 158 -4.90 20.25 0.26
N LEU A 159 -3.66 20.37 0.73
CA LEU A 159 -3.36 20.55 2.16
C LEU A 159 -3.85 21.91 2.66
N ASP A 160 -3.74 22.95 1.84
CA ASP A 160 -4.21 24.31 2.12
C ASP A 160 -5.75 24.44 1.94
N ASP A 161 -6.29 23.86 0.86
CA ASP A 161 -7.68 23.87 0.38
C ASP A 161 -8.51 22.70 0.92
N ALA A 162 -8.14 22.10 2.06
CA ALA A 162 -9.09 21.31 2.86
C ALA A 162 -10.40 22.07 3.18
N TYR A 163 -10.48 23.35 2.80
CA TYR A 163 -11.65 24.22 2.76
C TYR A 163 -12.52 24.19 1.47
N GLY A 164 -12.11 23.64 0.31
CA GLY A 164 -12.69 24.08 -0.98
C GLY A 164 -13.06 23.05 -2.06
N LEU A 165 -12.41 21.90 -2.17
CA LEU A 165 -12.45 21.12 -3.44
C LEU A 165 -13.78 20.47 -3.84
N TYR A 166 -14.77 20.43 -2.93
CA TYR A 166 -16.13 19.96 -3.23
C TYR A 166 -17.22 20.98 -2.89
N GLY A 167 -16.88 22.26 -2.69
CA GLY A 167 -17.85 23.32 -2.33
C GLY A 167 -18.54 23.13 -0.98
N ARG A 168 -18.20 22.06 -0.25
CA ARG A 168 -18.70 21.77 1.09
C ARG A 168 -17.72 22.38 2.08
N LYS A 169 -18.01 23.61 2.54
CA LYS A 169 -17.26 24.28 3.59
C LYS A 169 -17.19 23.35 4.80
N SER A 170 -16.06 22.68 4.99
CA SER A 170 -15.82 21.91 6.21
C SER A 170 -15.55 22.94 7.32
N PRO A 171 -16.33 22.94 8.42
CA PRO A 171 -16.15 23.92 9.47
C PRO A 171 -14.82 23.62 10.19
N SER A 172 -13.84 24.50 9.98
CA SER A 172 -12.83 24.82 10.98
C SER A 172 -11.76 23.78 11.32
N GLY A 173 -11.49 22.83 10.43
CA GLY A 173 -10.37 21.90 10.58
C GLY A 173 -9.15 22.34 9.79
N VAL A 174 -8.44 23.38 10.24
CA VAL A 174 -6.97 23.43 9.97
C VAL A 174 -6.48 22.03 10.31
N LEU A 175 -5.67 21.40 9.46
CA LEU A 175 -4.92 20.20 9.82
C LEU A 175 -4.15 20.57 11.09
N GLN A 176 -4.79 20.36 12.24
CA GLN A 176 -4.18 20.52 13.52
C GLN A 176 -3.02 19.56 13.39
N THR A 177 -1.81 20.12 13.38
CA THR A 177 -0.54 19.39 13.36
C THR A 177 -0.36 18.64 14.67
N THR A 178 -1.46 18.07 15.17
CA THR A 178 -1.60 17.29 16.38
C THR A 178 -1.02 15.92 16.10
N ALA A 179 0.02 15.60 16.88
CA ALA A 179 0.94 14.48 16.72
C ALA A 179 2.00 14.71 15.62
N ARG A 180 2.85 15.72 15.84
CA ARG A 180 4.03 16.01 15.00
C ARG A 180 4.95 14.79 14.94
N THR A 181 4.80 14.16 13.79
CA THR A 181 5.37 12.95 13.26
C THR A 181 6.76 12.60 13.79
N THR A 182 6.90 11.36 14.26
CA THR A 182 8.18 10.69 14.54
C THR A 182 8.96 10.35 13.26
N ILE A 183 8.51 10.88 12.11
CA ILE A 183 9.07 10.61 10.79
C ILE A 183 10.47 11.21 10.72
N ARG A 184 11.44 10.34 10.54
CA ARG A 184 12.86 10.67 10.38
C ARG A 184 13.31 10.51 8.94
N ARG A 185 12.62 9.68 8.16
CA ARG A 185 12.95 9.40 6.76
C ARG A 185 11.73 9.60 5.87
N LEU A 186 11.89 10.40 4.83
CA LEU A 186 10.84 10.75 3.90
C LEU A 186 11.36 10.55 2.48
N HIS A 187 10.65 9.73 1.71
CA HIS A 187 10.89 9.55 0.29
C HIS A 187 9.67 10.04 -0.48
N ILE A 188 9.86 11.00 -1.37
CA ILE A 188 8.82 11.48 -2.28
C ILE A 188 9.25 11.16 -3.70
N ALA A 189 8.43 10.37 -4.40
CA ALA A 189 8.54 10.09 -5.81
C ALA A 189 7.33 10.68 -6.54
N CYS A 190 7.52 11.78 -7.25
CA CYS A 190 6.44 12.46 -7.96
C CYS A 190 6.90 13.04 -9.29
N LEU A 191 5.93 13.52 -10.09
CA LEU A 191 6.25 14.29 -11.29
C LEU A 191 6.78 15.66 -10.88
N PHE A 192 7.93 16.04 -11.43
CA PHE A 192 8.44 17.40 -11.36
C PHE A 192 8.35 18.02 -12.75
N SER A 193 7.62 19.13 -12.89
CA SER A 193 7.70 19.95 -14.09
C SER A 193 8.98 20.81 -14.08
N GLU A 194 9.39 21.34 -15.23
CA GLU A 194 10.48 22.33 -15.28
C GLU A 194 10.19 23.58 -14.44
N GLU A 195 8.90 23.91 -14.31
CA GLU A 195 8.40 24.98 -13.43
C GLU A 195 8.17 24.50 -12.00
N CYS A 196 8.76 23.37 -11.57
CA CYS A 196 8.51 22.86 -10.24
C CYS A 196 9.07 23.84 -9.20
N ASP A 197 8.14 24.50 -8.54
CA ASP A 197 8.42 25.40 -7.44
C ASP A 197 9.06 24.60 -6.28
N THR A 198 10.34 24.86 -6.05
CA THR A 198 11.09 24.32 -4.93
C THR A 198 10.46 24.69 -3.58
N GLU A 199 9.73 25.82 -3.52
CA GLU A 199 9.00 26.23 -2.32
C GLU A 199 7.85 25.26 -2.04
N GLY A 200 7.08 24.87 -3.05
CA GLY A 200 6.00 23.87 -2.89
C GLY A 200 6.47 22.54 -2.29
N ILE A 201 7.64 22.04 -2.71
CA ILE A 201 8.23 20.81 -2.13
C ILE A 201 8.66 21.07 -0.68
N ARG A 202 9.34 22.19 -0.44
CA ARG A 202 9.80 22.57 0.90
C ARG A 202 8.64 22.63 1.89
N ASP A 203 7.53 23.25 1.48
CA ASP A 203 6.34 23.39 2.32
C ASP A 203 5.73 22.02 2.65
N ILE A 204 5.59 21.15 1.65
CA ILE A 204 5.11 19.77 1.87
C ILE A 204 6.00 19.02 2.85
N VAL A 205 7.33 19.10 2.68
CA VAL A 205 8.27 18.44 3.59
C VAL A 205 8.14 18.99 5.01
N GLN A 206 8.03 20.31 5.16
CA GLN A 206 7.85 20.95 6.47
C GLN A 206 6.51 20.57 7.13
N ILE A 207 5.45 20.44 6.34
CA ILE A 207 4.12 20.01 6.81
C ILE A 207 4.15 18.54 7.27
N ILE A 208 4.73 17.64 6.46
CA ILE A 208 4.72 16.20 6.71
C ILE A 208 5.70 15.78 7.80
N ALA A 209 6.94 16.28 7.74
CA ALA A 209 8.05 15.81 8.56
C ALA A 209 8.97 16.98 8.95
N PRO A 210 8.58 17.83 9.91
CA PRO A 210 9.39 18.97 10.33
C PRO A 210 10.74 18.57 10.98
N ASN A 211 10.84 17.34 11.52
CA ASN A 211 12.05 16.82 12.20
C ASN A 211 12.84 15.82 11.33
N LEU A 212 12.82 16.02 10.01
CA LEU A 212 13.38 15.07 9.06
C LEU A 212 14.91 14.97 9.17
N THR A 213 15.43 13.75 9.11
CA THR A 213 16.87 13.47 9.10
C THR A 213 17.37 12.99 7.74
N HIS A 214 16.51 12.34 6.96
CA HIS A 214 16.83 11.83 5.63
C HIS A 214 15.70 12.18 4.67
N LEU A 215 16.03 12.93 3.63
CA LEU A 215 15.12 13.25 2.53
C LEU A 215 15.61 12.56 1.26
N ARG A 216 14.73 11.82 0.61
CA ARG A 216 14.94 11.33 -0.75
C ARG A 216 13.87 11.91 -1.66
N LEU A 217 14.30 12.54 -2.75
CA LEU A 217 13.41 12.97 -3.82
C LEU A 217 13.72 12.12 -5.05
N SER A 218 12.69 11.71 -5.78
CA SER A 218 12.85 10.94 -7.01
C SER A 218 11.88 11.46 -8.06
N ALA A 219 12.42 11.92 -9.18
CA ALA A 219 11.61 12.36 -10.29
C ALA A 219 11.00 11.15 -10.99
N LEU A 220 9.68 11.17 -11.16
CA LEU A 220 9.02 10.34 -12.14
C LEU A 220 9.18 11.08 -13.47
N GLU A 221 9.99 10.53 -14.36
CA GLU A 221 10.13 11.08 -15.70
C GLU A 221 8.78 10.94 -16.42
N GLN A 222 8.21 12.06 -16.86
CA GLN A 222 7.05 12.02 -17.72
C GLN A 222 7.54 11.52 -19.06
N VAL A 223 7.54 10.20 -19.26
CA VAL A 223 7.74 9.64 -20.58
C VAL A 223 6.53 10.09 -21.39
N THR A 224 6.68 11.21 -22.08
CA THR A 224 5.75 11.65 -23.10
C THR A 224 5.86 10.60 -24.19
N CYS A 225 5.07 9.54 -24.05
CA CYS A 225 4.95 8.48 -25.04
C CYS A 225 4.25 9.06 -26.28
N SER A 226 4.96 9.91 -27.04
CA SER A 226 4.65 10.20 -28.43
C SER A 226 4.95 8.99 -29.32
N TRP A 227 5.60 7.96 -28.77
CA TRP A 227 5.63 6.63 -29.34
C TRP A 227 4.22 6.06 -29.34
N ARG A 228 3.52 6.21 -30.48
CA ARG A 228 2.46 5.31 -30.90
C ARG A 228 3.03 3.91 -30.77
N ILE A 229 2.76 3.24 -29.65
CA ILE A 229 2.96 1.79 -29.58
C ILE A 229 1.99 1.26 -30.64
N PRO A 230 2.48 0.71 -31.78
CA PRO A 230 1.58 0.06 -32.73
C PRO A 230 0.82 -0.95 -31.88
N ARG A 231 -0.52 -0.89 -31.93
CA ARG A 231 -1.39 -1.84 -31.23
C ARG A 231 -0.70 -3.20 -31.29
N CYS A 232 -0.23 -3.69 -30.14
CA CYS A 232 -0.01 -5.12 -30.01
C CYS A 232 -1.40 -5.68 -30.21
N GLU A 233 -1.72 -6.06 -31.45
CA GLU A 233 -2.69 -7.10 -31.69
C GLU A 233 -2.29 -8.20 -30.72
N MET A 234 -3.11 -8.39 -29.70
CA MET A 234 -3.07 -9.58 -28.90
C MET A 234 -3.37 -10.74 -29.86
N TYR A 235 -2.35 -11.18 -30.58
CA TYR A 235 -2.21 -12.57 -30.96
C TYR A 235 -2.09 -13.33 -29.64
N ALA A 236 -3.24 -13.57 -29.01
CA ALA A 236 -3.40 -14.77 -28.22
C ALA A 236 -3.18 -15.91 -29.21
N PRO A 237 -2.07 -16.67 -29.16
CA PRO A 237 -1.96 -17.84 -30.00
C PRO A 237 -3.17 -18.72 -29.67
N ARG A 238 -4.00 -19.02 -30.67
CA ARG A 238 -4.95 -20.12 -30.58
C ARG A 238 -4.12 -21.38 -30.39
N LEU A 239 -3.85 -21.73 -29.13
CA LEU A 239 -3.30 -23.03 -28.79
C LEU A 239 -4.28 -24.09 -29.35
N PRO A 240 -3.80 -25.08 -30.10
CA PRO A 240 -4.65 -26.18 -30.55
C PRO A 240 -5.22 -26.85 -29.30
N GLN A 241 -6.55 -26.97 -29.22
CA GLN A 241 -7.21 -27.71 -28.17
C GLN A 241 -6.81 -29.20 -28.29
N ARG A 242 -5.77 -29.59 -27.54
CA ARG A 242 -5.51 -30.99 -27.25
C ARG A 242 -6.36 -31.40 -26.04
N PRO A 243 -7.03 -32.56 -26.06
CA PRO A 243 -7.73 -33.08 -24.90
C PRO A 243 -6.72 -33.32 -23.77
N PHE A 244 -6.87 -32.54 -22.70
CA PHE A 244 -5.99 -32.57 -21.54
C PHE A 244 -6.29 -33.83 -20.71
N ARG A 245 -5.41 -34.83 -20.76
CA ARG A 245 -5.34 -35.88 -19.74
C ARG A 245 -4.90 -35.22 -18.43
N ARG A 246 -5.68 -35.46 -17.36
CA ARG A 246 -5.40 -34.97 -16.00
C ARG A 246 -4.12 -35.60 -15.46
N SER A 247 -3.11 -34.78 -15.21
CA SER A 247 -2.08 -34.97 -14.18
C SER A 247 -1.87 -33.62 -13.47
N PRO A 248 -1.51 -33.62 -12.18
CA PRO A 248 -1.83 -32.53 -11.26
C PRO A 248 -0.88 -31.34 -11.49
N ALA A 249 -1.44 -30.23 -11.96
CA ALA A 249 -0.75 -28.97 -12.04
C ALA A 249 -0.78 -28.27 -10.67
N PHE A 250 0.40 -27.84 -10.22
CA PHE A 250 0.58 -26.71 -9.31
C PHE A 250 -0.22 -25.52 -9.85
N LEU A 251 -1.21 -25.07 -9.07
CA LEU A 251 -2.00 -23.89 -9.36
C LEU A 251 -1.22 -22.62 -8.95
N PRO A 252 -1.26 -21.53 -9.73
CA PRO A 252 -0.91 -20.22 -9.20
C PRO A 252 -1.99 -19.83 -8.19
N PHE A 253 -1.62 -19.83 -6.91
CA PHE A 253 -2.50 -19.46 -5.79
C PHE A 253 -2.57 -17.93 -5.66
N PRO A 254 -3.72 -17.29 -5.98
CA PRO A 254 -4.10 -16.15 -5.14
C PRO A 254 -5.57 -16.10 -4.70
N GLU A 255 -6.49 -16.95 -5.17
CA GLU A 255 -7.93 -16.75 -4.90
C GLU A 255 -8.58 -17.70 -3.88
N LEU A 256 -8.12 -18.93 -3.71
CA LEU A 256 -8.78 -19.90 -2.81
C LEU A 256 -8.39 -19.79 -1.33
N PHE A 257 -7.43 -18.93 -0.96
CA PHE A 257 -6.80 -19.00 0.37
C PHE A 257 -7.43 -18.12 1.45
N TRP A 258 -8.08 -17.01 1.08
CA TRP A 258 -8.80 -16.20 2.06
C TRP A 258 -10.02 -16.93 2.64
N GLN A 259 -10.58 -17.91 1.91
CA GLN A 259 -11.65 -18.78 2.42
C GLN A 259 -11.17 -19.73 3.53
N TYR A 260 -9.90 -20.16 3.51
CA TYR A 260 -9.34 -21.05 4.54
C TYR A 260 -9.06 -20.31 5.87
N MET A 261 -9.01 -18.98 5.86
CA MET A 261 -8.76 -18.14 7.04
C MET A 261 -10.04 -17.79 7.82
N ALA A 262 -11.22 -18.02 7.24
CA ALA A 262 -12.50 -17.77 7.91
C ALA A 262 -13.03 -18.97 8.71
N THR A 263 -12.29 -20.08 8.72
CA THR A 263 -12.67 -21.32 9.41
C THR A 263 -11.74 -21.59 10.60
N ASP A 264 -11.52 -20.61 11.47
CA ASP A 264 -11.11 -20.88 12.85
C ASP A 264 -12.40 -21.13 13.65
N ARG A 265 -12.84 -22.40 13.68
CA ARG A 265 -13.62 -22.91 14.81
C ARG A 265 -12.65 -23.66 15.73
N PRO A 266 -12.78 -23.50 17.06
CA PRO A 266 -11.95 -24.20 18.04
C PRO A 266 -12.05 -25.73 17.89
#